data_AF-A0A7W0NDK1-F1
#
_entry.id   AF-A0A7W0NDK1-F1
#
_cell.length_a   1.000
_cell.length_b   1.000
_cell.length_c   1.000
_cell.angle_alpha   90.00
_cell.angle_beta   90.00
_cell.angle_gamma   90.00
#
_symmetry.space_group_name_H-M   'P 1'
#
loop_
_entity.id
_entity.type
_entity.pdbx_description
1 polymer ?
#
loop_
_entity_poly.entity_id
_entity_poly.type
_entity_poly.pdbx_seq_one_letter_code
_entity_poly.pdbx_strand_id
1 'polypeptide(L)'
;MATHRPIFEPLESGKVVYLPDLPAEAFAPQPSDPARGRAGTEEGFRRNRAHALLTRERSDAASSLALSAPLASIALAMGLPALFSPRLEIGALSFAYVLALLVIAAGFSIARLRGESLDVAGWTTAGVTIAILTPLLAVQTETVRTPYVGAEFGTLRPVTLLTASVLAVLIGLAAITAFSAAREPEHAGFVFVFPALLVPAISSVPQPISQLATVEIVAAVSGFAAIAVLFGRLARRGLRPFICPVVFALLIGALATTGRRWLFEETSGGIVRALPLALLGVTILLVVATPLLALYVRAVTVEITRRDDSQS
;
A
#
# COMPACT_ATOMS: atom_id res chain seq x y z
N MET A 1 36.23 39.32 32.72
CA MET A 1 34.98 39.58 31.97
C MET A 1 34.75 38.39 31.06
N ALA A 2 33.82 37.50 31.42
CA ALA A 2 33.51 36.30 30.66
C ALA A 2 32.43 36.62 29.62
N THR A 3 32.74 36.43 28.35
CA THR A 3 31.84 36.64 27.21
C THR A 3 31.04 35.36 26.97
N HIS A 4 29.78 35.35 27.42
CA HIS A 4 28.81 34.33 27.03
C HIS A 4 28.40 34.54 25.57
N ARG A 5 28.66 33.54 24.71
CA ARG A 5 28.05 33.46 23.38
C ARG A 5 26.73 32.70 23.48
N PRO A 6 25.60 33.23 22.98
CA PRO A 6 24.37 32.45 22.84
C PRO A 6 24.50 31.48 21.66
N ILE A 7 24.19 30.21 21.92
CA ILE A 7 24.00 29.19 20.89
C ILE A 7 22.54 29.28 20.47
N PHE A 8 22.28 29.73 19.25
CA PHE A 8 20.95 29.72 18.65
C PHE A 8 20.79 28.44 17.82
N GLU A 9 19.95 27.51 18.29
CA GLU A 9 19.35 26.48 17.44
C GLU A 9 18.00 26.99 16.91
N PRO A 10 17.73 26.90 15.60
CA PRO A 10 16.43 27.27 15.05
C PRO A 10 15.42 26.14 15.31
N LEU A 11 14.63 26.28 16.38
CA LEU A 11 13.46 25.44 16.63
C LEU A 11 12.22 26.07 15.97
N GLU A 12 11.75 25.42 14.91
CA GLU A 12 10.57 25.77 14.10
C GLU A 12 9.24 25.43 14.83
N SER A 13 9.13 25.83 16.09
CA SER A 13 7.91 25.68 16.89
C SER A 13 7.98 26.63 18.07
N GLY A 14 7.21 27.73 18.00
CA GLY A 14 7.15 28.81 18.99
C GLY A 14 6.57 28.38 20.34
N LYS A 15 7.22 27.45 21.03
CA LYS A 15 6.94 27.11 22.43
C LYS A 15 8.23 27.33 23.23
N VAL A 16 8.37 28.54 23.76
CA VAL A 16 9.43 28.87 24.72
C VAL A 16 9.12 28.11 26.01
N VAL A 17 9.74 26.94 26.18
CA VAL A 17 9.74 26.22 27.45
C VAL A 17 10.78 26.90 28.34
N TYR A 18 10.32 27.72 29.28
CA TYR A 18 11.17 28.20 30.38
C TYR A 18 11.57 26.99 31.22
N LEU A 19 12.84 26.57 31.13
CA LEU A 19 13.40 25.69 32.15
C LEU A 19 13.41 26.47 33.48
N PRO A 20 12.86 25.91 34.57
CA PRO A 20 12.98 26.53 35.88
C PRO A 20 14.47 26.65 36.23
N ASP A 21 14.84 27.78 36.84
CA ASP A 21 16.19 28.03 37.36
C ASP A 21 16.57 26.91 38.34
N LEU A 22 17.29 25.91 37.82
CA LEU A 22 17.85 24.86 38.65
C LEU A 22 18.98 25.48 39.47
N PRO A 23 19.01 25.29 40.80
CA PRO A 23 20.06 25.81 41.65
C PRO A 23 21.42 25.27 41.18
N ALA A 24 22.45 26.11 41.23
CA ALA A 24 23.81 25.79 40.75
C ALA A 24 24.41 24.50 41.35
N GLU A 25 23.84 24.02 42.46
CA GLU A 25 24.19 22.76 43.12
C GLU A 25 23.79 21.51 42.31
N ALA A 26 22.84 21.62 41.37
CA ALA A 26 22.43 20.51 40.50
C ALA A 26 23.51 20.12 39.45
N PHE A 27 24.53 20.95 39.28
CA PHE A 27 25.66 20.71 38.37
C PHE A 27 26.95 20.31 39.09
N ALA A 28 26.91 20.04 40.40
CA ALA A 28 28.05 19.46 41.08
C ALA A 28 28.37 18.09 40.44
N PRO A 29 29.59 17.89 39.89
CA PRO A 29 29.97 16.61 39.31
C PRO A 29 29.89 15.56 40.41
N GLN A 30 28.91 14.68 40.30
CA GLN A 30 28.73 13.57 41.23
C GLN A 30 30.02 12.75 41.19
N PRO A 31 30.73 12.54 42.32
CA PRO A 31 31.99 11.82 42.33
C PRO A 31 31.75 10.42 41.77
N SER A 32 32.32 10.18 40.58
CA SER A 32 32.21 8.92 39.88
C SER A 32 33.03 7.89 40.64
N ASP A 33 32.34 7.06 41.44
CA ASP A 33 32.93 5.90 42.10
C ASP A 33 33.45 4.92 41.03
N PRO A 34 34.78 4.78 40.85
CA PRO A 34 35.35 4.02 39.74
C PRO A 34 35.11 2.51 39.89
N ALA A 35 34.69 2.04 41.08
CA ALA A 35 34.39 0.64 41.34
C ALA A 35 32.99 0.20 40.88
N ARG A 36 32.03 1.14 40.73
CA ARG A 36 30.66 0.84 40.25
C ARG A 36 30.49 0.86 38.73
N GLY A 37 31.47 1.39 37.99
CA GLY A 37 31.36 1.65 36.54
C GLY A 37 31.37 0.41 35.62
N ARG A 38 31.82 -0.76 36.09
CA ARG A 38 31.92 -1.97 35.23
C ARG A 38 30.79 -2.98 35.40
N ALA A 39 30.11 -3.02 36.55
CA ALA A 39 28.98 -3.93 36.76
C ALA A 39 27.64 -3.31 36.35
N GLY A 40 27.46 -2.00 36.52
CA GLY A 40 26.23 -1.29 36.14
C GLY A 40 26.07 -1.04 34.63
N THR A 41 27.15 -1.15 33.86
CA THR A 41 27.13 -0.89 32.42
C THR A 41 26.55 -2.06 31.62
N GLU A 42 26.85 -3.31 31.97
CA GLU A 42 26.26 -4.46 31.25
C GLU A 42 24.76 -4.62 31.52
N GLU A 43 24.30 -4.47 32.77
CA GLU A 43 22.87 -4.52 33.09
C GLU A 43 22.12 -3.33 32.50
N GLY A 44 22.71 -2.13 32.50
CA GLY A 44 22.19 -0.95 31.82
C GLY A 44 22.06 -1.15 30.30
N PHE A 45 23.10 -1.72 29.66
CA PHE A 45 23.06 -2.06 28.23
C PHE A 45 22.03 -3.15 27.92
N ARG A 46 21.92 -4.19 28.75
CA ARG A 46 20.89 -5.24 28.58
C ARG A 46 19.48 -4.67 28.74
N ARG A 47 19.26 -3.81 29.72
CA ARG A 47 17.97 -3.16 29.98
C ARG A 47 17.61 -2.17 28.86
N ASN A 48 18.56 -1.35 28.40
CA ASN A 48 18.36 -0.45 27.27
C ASN A 48 18.11 -1.21 25.96
N ARG A 49 18.81 -2.34 25.74
CA ARG A 49 18.58 -3.20 24.58
C ARG A 49 17.21 -3.88 24.64
N ALA A 50 16.80 -4.39 25.79
CA ALA A 50 15.46 -4.94 25.98
C ALA A 50 14.38 -3.87 25.76
N HIS A 51 14.57 -2.67 26.29
CA HIS A 51 13.63 -1.57 26.13
C HIS A 51 13.55 -1.09 24.67
N ALA A 52 14.67 -1.03 23.96
CA ALA A 52 14.74 -0.71 22.53
C ALA A 52 14.09 -1.80 21.64
N LEU A 53 14.19 -3.07 22.06
CA LEU A 53 13.52 -4.18 21.36
C LEU A 53 11.99 -4.10 21.57
N LEU A 54 11.54 -3.81 22.79
CA LEU A 54 10.10 -3.67 23.10
C LEU A 54 9.47 -2.47 22.40
N THR A 55 10.16 -1.32 22.35
CA THR A 55 9.65 -0.15 21.61
C THR A 55 9.61 -0.41 20.11
N ARG A 56 10.60 -1.13 19.56
CA ARG A 56 10.61 -1.54 18.15
C ARG A 56 9.49 -2.53 17.83
N GLU A 57 9.27 -3.53 18.68
CA GLU A 57 8.20 -4.52 18.49
C GLU A 57 6.80 -3.88 18.57
N ARG A 58 6.61 -2.87 19.44
CA ARG A 58 5.36 -2.11 19.54
C ARG A 58 5.14 -1.19 18.34
N SER A 59 6.21 -0.60 17.80
CA SER A 59 6.17 0.19 16.56
C SER A 59 5.81 -0.70 15.36
N ASP A 60 6.49 -1.85 15.21
CA ASP A 60 6.23 -2.82 14.14
C ASP A 60 4.77 -3.33 14.18
N ALA A 61 4.21 -3.53 15.39
CA ALA A 61 2.82 -3.92 15.58
C ALA A 61 1.82 -2.82 15.19
N ALA A 62 2.10 -1.55 15.54
CA ALA A 62 1.24 -0.42 15.21
C ALA A 62 1.19 -0.16 13.69
N SER A 63 2.35 -0.13 13.03
CA SER A 63 2.45 0.07 11.58
C SER A 63 1.79 -1.07 10.78
N SER A 64 1.80 -2.29 11.32
CA SER A 64 1.16 -3.44 10.65
C SER A 64 -0.38 -3.40 10.66
N LEU A 65 -1.00 -2.94 11.76
CA LEU A 65 -2.44 -2.74 11.83
C LEU A 65 -2.89 -1.68 10.84
N ALA A 66 -2.09 -0.63 10.73
CA ALA A 66 -2.39 0.51 9.91
C ALA A 66 -2.31 0.22 8.41
N LEU A 67 -1.49 -0.75 7.98
CA LEU A 67 -1.46 -1.26 6.59
C LEU A 67 -2.67 -2.14 6.23
N SER A 68 -3.20 -2.92 7.18
CA SER A 68 -4.37 -3.78 6.94
C SER A 68 -5.70 -3.03 7.06
N ALA A 69 -5.72 -1.94 7.81
CA ALA A 69 -6.91 -1.16 8.11
C ALA A 69 -7.62 -0.62 6.86
N PRO A 70 -6.95 -0.03 5.85
CA PRO A 70 -7.61 0.42 4.62
C PRO A 70 -8.37 -0.73 3.94
N LEU A 71 -7.71 -1.88 3.79
CA LEU A 71 -8.23 -3.03 3.07
C LEU A 71 -9.41 -3.69 3.80
N ALA A 72 -9.28 -3.89 5.11
CA ALA A 72 -10.36 -4.42 5.94
C ALA A 72 -11.57 -3.45 5.96
N SER A 73 -11.31 -2.15 6.03
CA SER A 73 -12.38 -1.14 6.05
C SER A 73 -13.14 -1.10 4.73
N ILE A 74 -12.44 -1.24 3.59
CA ILE A 74 -13.06 -1.35 2.26
C ILE A 74 -13.89 -2.62 2.13
N ALA A 75 -13.32 -3.75 2.56
CA ALA A 75 -14.01 -5.04 2.51
C ALA A 75 -15.34 -4.98 3.28
N LEU A 76 -15.34 -4.35 4.46
CA LEU A 76 -16.55 -4.14 5.25
C LEU A 76 -17.49 -3.11 4.63
N ALA A 77 -16.97 -1.95 4.18
CA ALA A 77 -17.76 -0.88 3.59
C ALA A 77 -18.46 -1.30 2.29
N MET A 78 -17.85 -2.19 1.51
CA MET A 78 -18.45 -2.70 0.29
C MET A 78 -19.24 -4.00 0.51
N GLY A 79 -18.76 -4.89 1.38
CA GLY A 79 -19.37 -6.20 1.63
C GLY A 79 -20.65 -6.13 2.45
N LEU A 80 -20.71 -5.32 3.52
CA LEU A 80 -21.90 -5.24 4.37
C LEU A 80 -23.12 -4.72 3.59
N PRO A 81 -23.06 -3.59 2.85
CA PRO A 81 -24.23 -3.14 2.09
C PRO A 81 -24.65 -4.12 1.00
N ALA A 82 -23.71 -4.82 0.36
CA ALA A 82 -24.02 -5.84 -0.65
C ALA A 82 -24.85 -7.01 -0.05
N LEU A 83 -24.60 -7.38 1.21
CA LEU A 83 -25.35 -8.43 1.91
C LEU A 83 -26.74 -7.98 2.38
N PHE A 84 -26.88 -6.74 2.85
CA PHE A 84 -28.10 -6.27 3.51
C PHE A 84 -29.05 -5.49 2.61
N SER A 85 -28.55 -4.83 1.55
CA SER A 85 -29.39 -4.04 0.65
C SER A 85 -28.71 -3.82 -0.70
N PRO A 86 -28.72 -4.82 -1.60
CA PRO A 86 -28.09 -4.74 -2.91
C PRO A 86 -28.72 -3.71 -3.85
N ARG A 87 -29.77 -2.99 -3.42
CA ARG A 87 -30.58 -2.07 -4.25
C ARG A 87 -30.58 -0.62 -3.76
N LEU A 88 -29.81 -0.27 -2.73
CA LEU A 88 -29.64 1.13 -2.34
C LEU A 88 -28.72 1.83 -3.36
N GLU A 89 -29.33 2.39 -4.39
CA GLU A 89 -28.68 3.23 -5.38
C GLU A 89 -28.81 4.69 -4.96
N ILE A 90 -27.68 5.42 -4.93
CA ILE A 90 -27.69 6.89 -4.82
C ILE A 90 -27.43 7.41 -6.23
N GLY A 91 -28.50 7.62 -7.00
CA GLY A 91 -28.42 7.98 -8.41
C GLY A 91 -27.80 6.85 -9.24
N ALA A 92 -26.70 7.13 -9.95
CA ALA A 92 -26.01 6.14 -10.78
C ALA A 92 -24.90 5.36 -10.02
N LEU A 93 -24.65 5.67 -8.75
CA LEU A 93 -23.62 5.04 -7.93
C LEU A 93 -24.24 4.18 -6.85
N SER A 94 -23.67 3.00 -6.62
CA SER A 94 -24.10 2.16 -5.49
C SER A 94 -23.76 2.84 -4.16
N PHE A 95 -24.64 2.70 -3.17
CA PHE A 95 -24.38 3.18 -1.81
C PHE A 95 -23.05 2.65 -1.25
N ALA A 96 -22.70 1.40 -1.59
CA ALA A 96 -21.44 0.77 -1.20
C ALA A 96 -20.20 1.52 -1.72
N TYR A 97 -20.24 2.03 -2.96
CA TYR A 97 -19.16 2.84 -3.52
C TYR A 97 -18.99 4.16 -2.77
N VAL A 98 -20.10 4.86 -2.51
CA VAL A 98 -20.07 6.14 -1.78
C VAL A 98 -19.52 5.92 -0.36
N LEU A 99 -20.01 4.89 0.33
CA LEU A 99 -19.54 4.55 1.67
C LEU A 99 -18.04 4.22 1.68
N ALA A 100 -17.56 3.42 0.72
CA ALA A 100 -16.14 3.10 0.62
C ALA A 100 -15.28 4.35 0.40
N LEU A 101 -15.69 5.27 -0.48
CA LEU A 101 -14.98 6.52 -0.71
C LEU A 101 -14.94 7.41 0.54
N LEU A 102 -16.04 7.49 1.30
CA LEU A 102 -16.07 8.23 2.56
C LEU A 102 -15.13 7.62 3.61
N VAL A 103 -15.14 6.30 3.74
CA VAL A 103 -14.23 5.57 4.64
C VAL A 103 -12.77 5.82 4.26
N ILE A 104 -12.45 5.82 2.97
CA ILE A 104 -11.11 6.12 2.47
C ILE A 104 -10.72 7.56 2.76
N ALA A 105 -11.61 8.53 2.52
CA ALA A 105 -11.34 9.94 2.80
C ALA A 105 -11.07 10.19 4.29
N ALA A 106 -11.87 9.57 5.17
CA ALA A 106 -11.67 9.64 6.62
C ALA A 106 -10.35 8.97 7.04
N GLY A 107 -10.08 7.77 6.55
CA GLY A 107 -8.85 7.02 6.83
C GLY A 107 -7.59 7.75 6.36
N PHE A 108 -7.61 8.29 5.14
CA PHE A 108 -6.54 9.13 4.60
C PHE A 108 -6.29 10.37 5.46
N SER A 109 -7.36 11.05 5.90
CA SER A 109 -7.24 12.24 6.77
C SER A 109 -6.59 11.89 8.11
N ILE A 110 -6.98 10.78 8.72
CA ILE A 110 -6.40 10.30 9.99
C ILE A 110 -4.93 9.91 9.79
N ALA A 111 -4.60 9.18 8.71
CA ALA A 111 -3.24 8.78 8.40
C ALA A 111 -2.32 10.01 8.19
N ARG A 112 -2.82 11.03 7.49
CA ARG A 112 -2.10 12.28 7.27
C ARG A 112 -1.84 13.03 8.56
N LEU A 113 -2.80 13.05 9.50
CA LEU A 113 -2.62 13.65 10.82
C LEU A 113 -1.59 12.91 11.69
N ARG A 114 -1.43 11.60 11.50
CA ARG A 114 -0.41 10.79 12.20
C ARG A 114 0.99 10.95 11.61
N GLY A 115 1.12 11.37 10.35
CA GLY A 115 2.41 11.55 9.68
C GLY A 115 3.10 10.25 9.26
N GLU A 116 2.42 9.10 9.32
CA GLU A 116 2.98 7.81 8.91
C GLU A 116 2.89 7.64 7.38
N SER A 117 4.03 7.70 6.70
CA SER A 117 4.09 7.68 5.22
C SER A 117 3.50 6.42 4.58
N LEU A 118 3.64 5.27 5.21
CA LEU A 118 3.10 3.98 4.73
C LEU A 118 1.58 3.93 4.80
N ASP A 119 0.99 4.46 5.87
CA ASP A 119 -0.45 4.54 6.03
C ASP A 119 -1.07 5.44 4.96
N VAL A 120 -0.49 6.63 4.79
CA VAL A 120 -0.92 7.59 3.77
C VAL A 120 -0.87 6.92 2.39
N ALA A 121 0.21 6.19 2.09
CA ALA A 121 0.32 5.45 0.84
C ALA A 121 -0.77 4.37 0.70
N GLY A 122 -1.04 3.59 1.75
CA GLY A 122 -2.10 2.57 1.76
C GLY A 122 -3.50 3.13 1.51
N TRP A 123 -3.86 4.23 2.16
CA TRP A 123 -5.14 4.90 1.91
C TRP A 123 -5.20 5.56 0.52
N THR A 124 -4.09 6.12 0.04
CA THR A 124 -4.00 6.72 -1.29
C THR A 124 -4.15 5.66 -2.38
N THR A 125 -3.45 4.54 -2.27
CA THR A 125 -3.52 3.46 -3.26
C THR A 125 -4.89 2.82 -3.27
N ALA A 126 -5.49 2.59 -2.11
CA ALA A 126 -6.89 2.17 -1.98
C ALA A 126 -7.86 3.14 -2.69
N GLY A 127 -7.73 4.45 -2.43
CA GLY A 127 -8.57 5.48 -3.02
C GLY A 127 -8.44 5.54 -4.55
N VAL A 128 -7.22 5.60 -5.07
CA VAL A 128 -6.96 5.58 -6.51
C VAL A 128 -7.45 4.28 -7.14
N THR A 129 -7.29 3.15 -6.45
CA THR A 129 -7.77 1.86 -6.95
C THR A 129 -9.29 1.91 -7.14
N ILE A 130 -10.04 2.34 -6.13
CA ILE A 130 -11.51 2.34 -6.17
C ILE A 130 -12.06 3.43 -7.09
N ALA A 131 -11.51 4.65 -7.02
CA ALA A 131 -12.03 5.80 -7.75
C ALA A 131 -11.60 5.83 -9.23
N ILE A 132 -10.45 5.27 -9.56
CA ILE A 132 -9.85 5.37 -10.91
C ILE A 132 -9.66 3.98 -11.53
N LEU A 133 -8.92 3.09 -10.87
CA LEU A 133 -8.54 1.81 -11.48
C LEU A 133 -9.75 0.89 -11.72
N THR A 134 -10.65 0.77 -10.74
CA THR A 134 -11.83 -0.09 -10.83
C THR A 134 -12.75 0.28 -12.00
N PRO A 135 -13.25 1.53 -12.13
CA PRO A 135 -14.10 1.89 -13.26
C PRO A 135 -13.35 1.77 -14.59
N LEU A 136 -12.06 2.10 -14.61
CA LEU A 136 -11.25 1.98 -15.82
C LEU A 136 -11.07 0.51 -16.26
N LEU A 137 -10.86 -0.41 -15.32
CA LEU A 137 -10.80 -1.85 -15.58
C LEU A 137 -12.15 -2.41 -16.02
N ALA A 138 -13.26 -1.94 -15.45
CA ALA A 138 -14.60 -2.35 -15.85
C ALA A 138 -14.86 -1.96 -17.32
N VAL A 139 -14.64 -0.68 -17.67
CA VAL A 139 -14.79 -0.18 -19.04
C VAL A 139 -13.85 -0.89 -20.01
N GLN A 140 -12.58 -1.09 -19.63
CA GLN A 140 -11.60 -1.79 -20.46
C GLN A 140 -12.01 -3.24 -20.70
N THR A 141 -12.42 -3.96 -19.65
CA THR A 141 -12.85 -5.36 -19.76
C THR A 141 -14.13 -5.48 -20.58
N GLU A 142 -15.04 -4.52 -20.43
CA GLU A 142 -16.27 -4.47 -21.21
C GLU A 142 -15.98 -4.26 -22.70
N THR A 143 -15.12 -3.27 -23.01
CA THR A 143 -14.73 -2.92 -24.38
C THR A 143 -13.91 -4.02 -25.06
N VAL A 144 -13.04 -4.73 -24.34
CA VAL A 144 -12.24 -5.84 -24.94
C VAL A 144 -13.13 -6.99 -25.40
N ARG A 145 -14.28 -7.17 -24.76
CA ARG A 145 -15.16 -8.32 -24.98
C ARG A 145 -16.40 -8.01 -25.79
N THR A 146 -16.59 -6.76 -26.23
CA THR A 146 -17.65 -6.49 -27.20
C THR A 146 -17.33 -7.19 -28.53
N PRO A 147 -18.29 -7.89 -29.14
CA PRO A 147 -18.08 -8.54 -30.43
C PRO A 147 -17.74 -7.49 -31.51
N TYR A 148 -16.94 -7.87 -32.51
CA TYR A 148 -16.44 -7.01 -33.59
C TYR A 148 -15.43 -5.92 -33.20
N VAL A 149 -14.73 -6.11 -32.07
CA VAL A 149 -13.54 -5.30 -31.79
C VAL A 149 -12.36 -5.83 -32.59
N GLY A 150 -11.79 -4.99 -33.45
CA GLY A 150 -10.70 -5.39 -34.35
C GLY A 150 -10.15 -4.24 -35.18
N ALA A 151 -8.94 -4.41 -35.72
CA ALA A 151 -8.33 -3.44 -36.63
C ALA A 151 -9.22 -3.20 -37.87
N GLU A 152 -9.90 -4.26 -38.30
CA GLU A 152 -10.83 -4.27 -39.44
C GLU A 152 -12.07 -3.39 -39.22
N PHE A 153 -12.44 -3.12 -37.97
CA PHE A 153 -13.60 -2.30 -37.59
C PHE A 153 -13.21 -0.93 -37.01
N GLY A 154 -11.92 -0.57 -37.04
CA GLY A 154 -11.42 0.72 -36.52
C GLY A 154 -11.46 0.88 -34.99
N THR A 155 -11.90 -0.14 -34.26
CA THR A 155 -12.12 -0.13 -32.80
C THR A 155 -10.89 -0.55 -31.99
N LEU A 156 -9.78 -0.94 -32.64
CA LEU A 156 -8.56 -1.33 -31.94
C LEU A 156 -7.94 -0.18 -31.12
N ARG A 157 -7.95 1.04 -31.67
CA ARG A 157 -7.34 2.22 -31.05
C ARG A 157 -7.91 2.53 -29.64
N PRO A 158 -9.24 2.64 -29.43
CA PRO A 158 -9.77 2.90 -28.09
C PRO A 158 -9.43 1.80 -27.08
N VAL A 159 -9.44 0.53 -27.49
CA VAL A 159 -9.10 -0.58 -26.58
C VAL A 159 -7.63 -0.55 -26.16
N THR A 160 -6.73 -0.26 -27.11
CA THR A 160 -5.30 -0.08 -26.80
C THR A 160 -5.06 1.10 -25.86
N LEU A 161 -5.76 2.23 -26.06
CA LEU A 161 -5.67 3.41 -25.18
C LEU A 161 -6.21 3.13 -23.77
N LEU A 162 -7.32 2.41 -23.65
CA LEU A 162 -7.85 1.99 -22.35
C LEU A 162 -6.88 1.06 -21.63
N THR A 163 -6.34 0.07 -22.34
CA THR A 163 -5.35 -0.86 -21.77
C THR A 163 -4.07 -0.13 -21.34
N ALA A 164 -3.58 0.81 -22.16
CA ALA A 164 -2.44 1.66 -21.82
C ALA A 164 -2.73 2.55 -20.59
N SER A 165 -3.95 3.08 -20.48
CA SER A 165 -4.38 3.87 -19.31
C SER A 165 -4.37 3.01 -18.03
N VAL A 166 -4.90 1.78 -18.08
CA VAL A 166 -4.85 0.85 -16.94
C VAL A 166 -3.40 0.56 -16.54
N LEU A 167 -2.54 0.27 -17.52
CA LEU A 167 -1.11 0.03 -17.28
C LEU A 167 -0.42 1.24 -16.66
N ALA A 168 -0.69 2.44 -17.14
CA ALA A 168 -0.12 3.67 -16.60
C ALA A 168 -0.52 3.88 -15.12
N VAL A 169 -1.79 3.65 -14.78
CA VAL A 169 -2.27 3.73 -13.39
C VAL A 169 -1.59 2.67 -12.52
N LEU A 170 -1.48 1.42 -12.98
CA LEU A 170 -0.80 0.35 -12.24
C LEU A 170 0.68 0.64 -12.01
N ILE A 171 1.40 1.12 -13.03
CA ILE A 171 2.81 1.50 -12.92
C ILE A 171 2.97 2.68 -11.95
N GLY A 172 2.09 3.68 -12.04
CA GLY A 172 2.08 4.82 -11.12
C GLY A 172 1.86 4.38 -9.67
N LEU A 173 0.90 3.49 -9.42
CA LEU A 173 0.67 2.90 -8.09
C LEU A 173 1.88 2.09 -7.61
N ALA A 174 2.48 1.27 -8.47
CA ALA A 174 3.70 0.51 -8.13
C ALA A 174 4.86 1.46 -7.76
N ALA A 175 5.05 2.56 -8.49
CA ALA A 175 6.08 3.55 -8.19
C ALA A 175 5.83 4.29 -6.87
N ILE A 176 4.60 4.75 -6.64
CA ILE A 176 4.19 5.41 -5.39
C ILE A 176 4.42 4.48 -4.21
N THR A 177 3.95 3.22 -4.31
CA THR A 177 4.13 2.24 -3.24
C THR A 177 5.59 1.91 -2.97
N ALA A 178 6.41 1.74 -4.01
CA ALA A 178 7.84 1.50 -3.85
C ALA A 178 8.56 2.68 -3.18
N PHE A 179 8.22 3.92 -3.56
CA PHE A 179 8.82 5.12 -2.98
C PHE A 179 8.39 5.33 -1.52
N SER A 180 7.09 5.23 -1.23
CA SER A 180 6.57 5.37 0.14
C SER A 180 7.07 4.28 1.08
N ALA A 181 7.35 3.08 0.56
CA ALA A 181 7.89 1.97 1.33
C ALA A 181 9.43 1.90 1.33
N ALA A 182 10.15 2.93 0.88
CA ALA A 182 11.61 2.90 0.82
C ALA A 182 12.28 2.62 2.19
N ARG A 183 11.66 3.04 3.29
CA ARG A 183 12.17 2.74 4.65
C ARG A 183 11.98 1.27 5.04
N GLU A 184 10.91 0.65 4.54
CA GLU A 184 10.49 -0.71 4.88
C GLU A 184 10.05 -1.46 3.61
N PRO A 185 11.00 -1.83 2.73
CA PRO A 185 10.70 -2.33 1.39
C PRO A 185 9.94 -3.66 1.39
N GLU A 186 10.02 -4.43 2.49
CA GLU A 186 9.22 -5.62 2.71
C GLU A 186 7.70 -5.35 2.73
N HIS A 187 7.28 -4.10 2.94
CA HIS A 187 5.87 -3.71 2.98
C HIS A 187 5.33 -3.19 1.65
N ALA A 188 6.19 -2.86 0.68
CA ALA A 188 5.79 -2.31 -0.61
C ALA A 188 4.80 -3.22 -1.36
N GLY A 189 5.06 -4.53 -1.34
CA GLY A 189 4.19 -5.52 -1.97
C GLY A 189 2.79 -5.53 -1.36
N PHE A 190 2.65 -5.38 -0.04
CA PHE A 190 1.35 -5.39 0.64
C PHE A 190 0.50 -4.18 0.31
N VAL A 191 1.11 -3.02 0.07
CA VAL A 191 0.38 -1.80 -0.33
C VAL A 191 -0.11 -1.92 -1.78
N PHE A 192 0.67 -2.58 -2.64
CA PHE A 192 0.34 -2.77 -4.06
C PHE A 192 -0.56 -4.00 -4.32
N VAL A 193 -0.71 -4.91 -3.37
CA VAL A 193 -1.41 -6.19 -3.60
C VAL A 193 -2.87 -5.98 -4.01
N PHE A 194 -3.55 -4.98 -3.44
CA PHE A 194 -4.96 -4.71 -3.73
C PHE A 194 -5.23 -4.31 -5.20
N PRO A 195 -4.58 -3.26 -5.76
CA PRO A 195 -4.74 -2.94 -7.17
C PRO A 195 -4.30 -4.09 -8.10
N ALA A 196 -3.26 -4.84 -7.72
CA ALA A 196 -2.81 -5.97 -8.51
C ALA A 196 -3.85 -7.09 -8.59
N LEU A 197 -4.40 -7.53 -7.45
CA LEU A 197 -5.40 -8.58 -7.37
C LEU A 197 -6.70 -8.21 -8.10
N LEU A 198 -7.00 -6.92 -8.23
CA LEU A 198 -8.20 -6.44 -8.88
C LEU A 198 -8.21 -6.73 -10.39
N VAL A 199 -7.03 -6.70 -11.03
CA VAL A 199 -6.89 -6.96 -12.47
C VAL A 199 -7.44 -8.34 -12.87
N PRO A 200 -6.91 -9.48 -12.37
CA PRO A 200 -7.46 -10.78 -12.73
C PRO A 200 -8.90 -10.96 -12.22
N ALA A 201 -9.27 -10.33 -11.10
CA ALA A 201 -10.62 -10.48 -10.56
C ALA A 201 -11.69 -9.87 -11.47
N ILE A 202 -11.50 -8.62 -11.93
CA ILE A 202 -12.44 -7.96 -12.85
C ILE A 202 -12.37 -8.58 -14.25
N SER A 203 -11.17 -8.93 -14.73
CA SER A 203 -11.01 -9.58 -16.03
C SER A 203 -11.57 -11.01 -16.09
N SER A 204 -12.04 -11.58 -14.97
CA SER A 204 -12.63 -12.93 -14.89
C SER A 204 -14.16 -12.95 -14.81
N VAL A 205 -14.82 -11.79 -14.67
CA VAL A 205 -16.28 -11.70 -14.47
C VAL A 205 -17.02 -12.00 -15.78
N PRO A 206 -18.12 -12.76 -15.78
CA PRO A 206 -18.98 -12.89 -16.96
C PRO A 206 -19.55 -11.53 -17.41
N GLN A 207 -19.82 -11.35 -18.71
CA GLN A 207 -20.53 -10.16 -19.19
C GLN A 207 -22.06 -10.30 -19.04
N PRO A 208 -22.79 -9.18 -18.89
CA PRO A 208 -22.28 -7.81 -18.64
C PRO A 208 -21.78 -7.62 -17.19
N ILE A 209 -20.83 -6.71 -16.99
CA ILE A 209 -20.30 -6.41 -15.64
C ILE A 209 -21.31 -5.53 -14.92
N SER A 210 -22.12 -6.10 -14.03
CA SER A 210 -23.06 -5.33 -13.22
C SER A 210 -22.33 -4.53 -12.13
N GLN A 211 -22.95 -3.42 -11.69
CA GLN A 211 -22.41 -2.63 -10.58
C GLN A 211 -22.28 -3.47 -9.30
N LEU A 212 -23.30 -4.29 -9.00
CA LEU A 212 -23.29 -5.18 -7.83
C LEU A 212 -22.14 -6.20 -7.91
N ALA A 213 -21.94 -6.84 -9.07
CA ALA A 213 -20.81 -7.77 -9.25
C ALA A 213 -19.47 -7.06 -9.03
N THR A 214 -19.32 -5.82 -9.51
CA THR A 214 -18.12 -5.02 -9.29
C THR A 214 -17.88 -4.76 -7.80
N VAL A 215 -18.91 -4.37 -7.05
CA VAL A 215 -18.84 -4.15 -5.60
C VAL A 215 -18.44 -5.43 -4.87
N GLU A 216 -19.07 -6.56 -5.19
CA GLU A 216 -18.75 -7.86 -4.59
C GLU A 216 -17.30 -8.27 -4.84
N ILE A 217 -16.79 -8.01 -6.05
CA ILE A 217 -15.40 -8.32 -6.40
C ILE A 217 -14.43 -7.43 -5.65
N VAL A 218 -14.69 -6.12 -5.60
CA VAL A 218 -13.82 -5.20 -4.86
C VAL A 218 -13.83 -5.57 -3.37
N ALA A 219 -14.99 -5.93 -2.81
CA ALA A 219 -15.10 -6.41 -1.43
C ALA A 219 -14.31 -7.72 -1.21
N ALA A 220 -14.44 -8.70 -2.11
CA ALA A 220 -13.71 -9.96 -2.02
C ALA A 220 -12.19 -9.74 -2.15
N VAL A 221 -11.76 -8.97 -3.16
CA VAL A 221 -10.36 -8.67 -3.44
C VAL A 221 -9.71 -7.88 -2.31
N SER A 222 -10.40 -6.88 -1.75
CA SER A 222 -9.92 -6.16 -0.56
C SER A 222 -9.83 -7.07 0.66
N GLY A 223 -10.76 -8.02 0.83
CA GLY A 223 -10.67 -9.07 1.84
C GLY A 223 -9.44 -9.97 1.66
N PHE A 224 -9.20 -10.48 0.44
CA PHE A 224 -7.99 -11.26 0.12
C PHE A 224 -6.71 -10.47 0.36
N ALA A 225 -6.69 -9.19 -0.03
CA ALA A 225 -5.57 -8.29 0.22
C ALA A 225 -5.34 -8.11 1.73
N ALA A 226 -6.38 -7.87 2.52
CA ALA A 226 -6.27 -7.74 3.98
C ALA A 226 -5.72 -9.01 4.64
N ILE A 227 -6.19 -10.17 4.20
CA ILE A 227 -5.67 -11.48 4.64
C ILE A 227 -4.18 -11.63 4.26
N ALA A 228 -3.78 -11.20 3.06
CA ALA A 228 -2.39 -11.20 2.63
C ALA A 228 -1.49 -10.37 3.56
N VAL A 229 -1.94 -9.18 3.94
CA VAL A 229 -1.21 -8.32 4.90
C VAL A 229 -1.12 -9.00 6.27
N LEU A 230 -2.19 -9.65 6.72
CA LEU A 230 -2.21 -10.37 8.01
C LEU A 230 -1.25 -11.58 8.02
N PHE A 231 -1.23 -12.39 6.96
CA PHE A 231 -0.23 -13.46 6.81
C PHE A 231 1.19 -12.90 6.65
N GLY A 232 1.32 -11.77 5.96
CA GLY A 232 2.53 -10.95 5.87
C GLY A 232 3.17 -10.66 7.22
N ARG A 233 2.32 -10.36 8.21
CA ARG A 233 2.75 -10.11 9.58
C ARG A 233 3.30 -11.37 10.27
N LEU A 234 2.62 -12.50 10.11
CA LEU A 234 3.01 -13.77 10.75
C LEU A 234 4.27 -14.37 10.13
N ALA A 235 4.59 -14.00 8.89
CA ALA A 235 5.75 -14.49 8.19
C ALA A 235 7.05 -13.82 8.65
N ARG A 236 8.14 -14.61 8.62
CA ARG A 236 9.51 -14.13 8.83
C ARG A 236 9.86 -13.06 7.79
N ARG A 237 10.65 -12.05 8.17
CA ARG A 237 11.01 -10.91 7.30
C ARG A 237 11.49 -11.32 5.90
N GLY A 238 12.31 -12.38 5.81
CA GLY A 238 12.80 -12.88 4.52
C GLY A 238 11.74 -13.52 3.60
N LEU A 239 10.59 -13.93 4.15
CA LEU A 239 9.49 -14.53 3.38
C LEU A 239 8.45 -13.50 2.92
N ARG A 240 8.42 -12.30 3.52
CA ARG A 240 7.41 -11.27 3.25
C ARG A 240 7.28 -10.89 1.77
N PRO A 241 8.36 -10.71 0.99
CA PRO A 241 8.26 -10.35 -0.42
C PRO A 241 7.54 -11.40 -1.27
N PHE A 242 7.58 -12.67 -0.88
CA PHE A 242 6.98 -13.77 -1.63
C PHE A 242 5.47 -13.92 -1.38
N ILE A 243 4.94 -13.29 -0.34
CA ILE A 243 3.53 -13.48 0.04
C ILE A 243 2.60 -12.86 -0.99
N CYS A 244 2.93 -11.68 -1.52
CA CYS A 244 2.09 -11.01 -2.51
C CYS A 244 1.99 -11.81 -3.83
N PRO A 245 3.11 -12.29 -4.42
CA PRO A 245 3.07 -13.23 -5.55
C PRO A 245 2.27 -14.51 -5.27
N VAL A 246 2.44 -15.11 -4.08
CA VAL A 246 1.71 -16.31 -3.69
C VAL A 246 0.22 -16.05 -3.60
N VAL A 247 -0.21 -14.97 -2.93
CA VAL A 247 -1.63 -14.61 -2.84
C VAL A 247 -2.21 -14.28 -4.21
N PHE A 248 -1.45 -13.62 -5.08
CA PHE A 248 -1.84 -13.38 -6.46
C PHE A 248 -2.07 -14.67 -7.23
N ALA A 249 -1.15 -15.64 -7.11
CA ALA A 249 -1.29 -16.96 -7.72
C ALA A 249 -2.49 -17.74 -7.15
N LEU A 250 -2.70 -17.67 -5.83
CA LEU A 250 -3.85 -18.29 -5.16
C LEU A 250 -5.18 -17.70 -5.65
N LEU A 251 -5.26 -16.38 -5.82
CA LEU A 251 -6.46 -15.75 -6.37
C LEU A 251 -6.72 -16.22 -7.80
N ILE A 252 -5.70 -16.26 -8.67
CA ILE A 252 -5.85 -16.78 -10.03
C ILE A 252 -6.32 -18.23 -10.01
N GLY A 253 -5.73 -19.06 -9.14
CA GLY A 253 -6.16 -20.45 -8.94
C GLY A 253 -7.61 -20.55 -8.49
N ALA A 254 -8.03 -19.75 -7.50
CA ALA A 254 -9.40 -19.70 -7.02
C ALA A 254 -10.38 -19.28 -8.14
N LEU A 255 -10.04 -18.25 -8.92
CA LEU A 255 -10.83 -17.83 -10.07
C LEU A 255 -10.92 -18.95 -11.12
N ALA A 256 -9.83 -19.67 -11.40
CA ALA A 256 -9.85 -20.80 -12.31
C ALA A 256 -10.75 -21.94 -11.82
N THR A 257 -10.75 -22.26 -10.52
CA THR A 257 -11.59 -23.33 -9.95
C THR A 257 -13.08 -23.00 -9.95
N THR A 258 -13.45 -21.72 -9.92
CA THR A 258 -14.86 -21.29 -9.96
C THR A 258 -15.45 -21.28 -11.37
N GLY A 259 -14.73 -21.81 -12.36
CA GLY A 259 -15.18 -21.84 -13.75
C GLY A 259 -15.13 -20.48 -14.44
N ARG A 260 -14.56 -19.46 -13.79
CA ARG A 260 -14.30 -18.14 -14.38
C ARG A 260 -13.12 -18.27 -15.33
N ARG A 261 -13.40 -18.81 -16.52
CA ARG A 261 -12.44 -18.89 -17.61
C ARG A 261 -12.24 -17.50 -18.20
N TRP A 262 -11.02 -17.24 -18.65
CA TRP A 262 -10.67 -16.05 -19.43
C TRP A 262 -11.28 -16.25 -20.82
N LEU A 263 -12.60 -16.09 -20.90
CA LEU A 263 -13.37 -16.37 -22.11
C LEU A 263 -13.10 -15.25 -23.10
N PHE A 264 -12.14 -15.50 -23.99
CA PHE A 264 -12.03 -14.79 -25.24
C PHE A 264 -13.13 -15.30 -26.15
N GLU A 265 -13.95 -14.39 -26.66
CA GLU A 265 -14.91 -14.76 -27.69
C GLU A 265 -14.12 -15.23 -28.91
N GLU A 266 -14.47 -16.41 -29.46
CA GLU A 266 -13.70 -17.03 -30.54
C GLU A 266 -13.59 -16.14 -31.79
N THR A 267 -14.54 -15.21 -31.93
CA THR A 267 -14.67 -14.21 -33.00
C THR A 267 -13.74 -12.99 -32.85
N SER A 268 -13.08 -12.80 -31.72
CA SER A 268 -12.16 -11.68 -31.51
C SER A 268 -10.79 -11.94 -32.16
N GLY A 269 -10.34 -11.00 -33.01
CA GLY A 269 -9.04 -11.10 -33.70
C GLY A 269 -7.87 -11.26 -32.72
N GLY A 270 -6.78 -11.93 -33.13
CA GLY A 270 -5.70 -12.34 -32.22
C GLY A 270 -5.08 -11.22 -31.37
N ILE A 271 -5.08 -9.98 -31.85
CA ILE A 271 -4.58 -8.80 -31.13
C ILE A 271 -5.44 -8.50 -29.89
N VAL A 272 -6.75 -8.71 -29.95
CA VAL A 272 -7.68 -8.44 -28.83
C VAL A 272 -7.44 -9.40 -27.67
N ARG A 273 -7.03 -10.63 -27.96
CA ARG A 273 -6.63 -11.62 -26.93
C ARG A 273 -5.28 -11.29 -26.29
N ALA A 274 -4.37 -10.68 -27.04
CA ALA A 274 -3.03 -10.33 -26.54
C ALA A 274 -3.06 -9.21 -25.49
N LEU A 275 -3.99 -8.26 -25.59
CA LEU A 275 -4.08 -7.11 -24.67
C LEU A 275 -4.31 -7.48 -23.19
N PRO A 276 -5.34 -8.27 -22.83
CA PRO A 276 -5.56 -8.70 -21.45
C PRO A 276 -4.48 -9.67 -20.95
N LEU A 277 -3.88 -10.48 -21.82
CA LEU A 277 -2.71 -11.29 -21.46
C LEU A 277 -1.49 -10.42 -21.15
N ALA A 278 -1.25 -9.38 -21.94
CA ALA A 278 -0.19 -8.41 -21.68
C ALA A 278 -0.46 -7.65 -20.37
N LEU A 279 -1.70 -7.22 -20.14
CA LEU A 279 -2.10 -6.57 -18.88
C LEU A 279 -1.84 -7.47 -17.67
N LEU A 280 -2.24 -8.74 -17.74
CA LEU A 280 -1.98 -9.73 -16.70
C LEU A 280 -0.48 -9.96 -16.51
N GLY A 281 0.28 -10.14 -17.60
CA GLY A 281 1.73 -10.35 -17.57
C GLY A 281 2.47 -9.18 -16.93
N VAL A 282 2.10 -7.93 -17.28
CA VAL A 282 2.67 -6.74 -16.64
C VAL A 282 2.26 -6.65 -15.17
N THR A 283 1.03 -7.03 -14.83
CA THR A 283 0.60 -7.03 -13.41
C THR A 283 1.40 -8.03 -12.58
N ILE A 284 1.63 -9.24 -13.11
CA ILE A 284 2.52 -10.23 -12.47
C ILE A 284 3.93 -9.66 -12.30
N LEU A 285 4.48 -9.06 -13.35
CA LEU A 285 5.80 -8.44 -13.30
C LEU A 285 5.85 -7.35 -12.23
N LEU A 286 4.84 -6.48 -12.14
CA LEU A 286 4.76 -5.42 -11.14
C LEU A 286 4.65 -5.97 -9.72
N VAL A 287 3.87 -7.04 -9.48
CA VAL A 287 3.75 -7.67 -8.15
C VAL A 287 5.12 -8.13 -7.63
N VAL A 288 5.98 -8.64 -8.51
CA VAL A 288 7.34 -9.08 -8.17
C VAL A 288 8.33 -7.90 -8.14
N ALA A 289 8.19 -6.95 -9.06
CA ALA A 289 9.12 -5.84 -9.21
C ALA A 289 8.94 -4.75 -8.13
N THR A 290 7.74 -4.50 -7.62
CA THR A 290 7.47 -3.46 -6.61
C THR A 290 8.35 -3.58 -5.35
N PRO A 291 8.49 -4.75 -4.69
CA PRO A 291 9.41 -4.88 -3.55
C PRO A 291 10.89 -4.70 -3.95
N LEU A 292 11.28 -5.15 -5.14
CA LEU A 292 12.66 -4.94 -5.65
C LEU A 292 12.94 -3.46 -5.92
N LEU A 293 11.95 -2.74 -6.46
CA LEU A 293 12.02 -1.31 -6.70
C LEU A 293 12.13 -0.55 -5.38
N ALA A 294 11.38 -0.94 -4.34
CA ALA A 294 11.50 -0.35 -3.01
C ALA A 294 12.90 -0.55 -2.41
N LEU A 295 13.48 -1.75 -2.58
CA LEU A 295 14.87 -2.03 -2.18
C LEU A 295 15.87 -1.14 -2.92
N TYR A 296 15.68 -0.96 -4.23
CA TYR A 296 16.53 -0.09 -5.04
C TYR A 296 16.44 1.37 -4.58
N VAL A 297 15.22 1.90 -4.38
CA VAL A 297 15.02 3.28 -3.88
C VAL A 297 15.69 3.49 -2.53
N ARG A 298 15.59 2.50 -1.62
CA ARG A 298 16.29 2.53 -0.33
C ARG A 298 17.80 2.62 -0.50
N ALA A 299 18.38 1.79 -1.37
CA ALA A 299 19.83 1.76 -1.60
C ALA A 299 20.34 3.12 -2.10
N VAL A 300 19.66 3.69 -3.10
CA VAL A 300 19.99 5.02 -3.64
C VAL A 300 19.88 6.11 -2.57
N THR A 301 18.83 6.08 -1.75
CA THR A 301 18.63 7.08 -0.70
C THR A 301 19.76 7.06 0.34
N VAL A 302 20.20 5.86 0.75
CA VAL A 302 21.31 5.70 1.70
C VAL A 302 22.63 6.18 1.11
N GLU A 303 22.88 5.91 -0.17
CA GLU A 303 24.10 6.35 -0.86
C GLU A 303 24.18 7.88 -0.94
N ILE A 304 23.07 8.55 -1.26
CA ILE A 304 22.99 10.01 -1.31
C ILE A 304 23.30 10.61 0.06
N THR A 305 22.64 10.12 1.12
CA THR A 305 22.88 10.63 2.49
C THR A 305 24.34 10.47 2.92
N ARG A 306 24.96 9.31 2.62
CA ARG A 306 26.37 9.08 2.96
C ARG A 306 27.32 10.04 2.23
N ARG A 307 26.98 10.44 1.01
CA ARG A 307 27.79 11.38 0.24
C ARG A 307 27.74 12.78 0.84
N ASP A 308 26.57 13.21 1.29
CA ASP A 308 26.39 14.52 1.93
C ASP A 308 27.18 14.61 3.25
N ASP A 309 27.16 13.55 4.08
CA ASP A 309 27.92 13.46 5.33
C ASP A 309 29.45 13.48 5.12
N SER A 310 29.93 13.07 3.93
CA SER A 310 31.36 13.07 3.61
C SER A 310 31.89 14.43 3.14
N GLN A 311 31.00 15.38 2.85
CA GLN A 311 31.34 16.73 2.39
C GLN A 311 31.25 17.80 3.48
N SER A 312 30.62 17.50 4.62
CA SER A 312 30.55 18.35 5.82
C SER A 312 31.72 18.12 6.76
#